data_AF-A0A2P6RMC3-F1
#
_entry.id   AF-A0A2P6RMC3-F1
#
_cell.length_a   1.000
_cell.length_b   1.000
_cell.length_c   1.000
_cell.angle_alpha   90.00
_cell.angle_beta   90.00
_cell.angle_gamma   90.00
#
_symmetry.space_group_name_H-M   'P 1'
#
loop_
_entity.id
_entity.type
_entity.pdbx_description
1 polymer ?
#
loop_
_entity_poly.entity_id
_entity_poly.type
_entity_poly.pdbx_seq_one_letter_code
_entity_poly.pdbx_strand_id
1 'polypeptide(L)'
;MASNSLSSRSSSSSWTPKQNKQFEKALALYDKDTPDRWQKVARAVGGKSAEEVKRHYEILIEDVKHIESGRIPYPDYRNSD
;
A
#
# COMPACT_ATOMS: atom_id res chain seq x y z
N MET A 1 -3.75 -28.01 -28.48
CA MET A 1 -3.71 -27.92 -27.00
C MET A 1 -2.91 -26.68 -26.64
N ALA A 2 -3.56 -25.53 -26.44
CA ALA A 2 -2.89 -24.34 -25.96
C ALA A 2 -3.28 -24.17 -24.49
N SER A 3 -2.39 -24.58 -23.59
CA SER A 3 -2.52 -24.30 -22.16
C SER A 3 -2.33 -22.81 -21.98
N ASN A 4 -3.44 -22.08 -21.91
CA ASN A 4 -3.44 -20.70 -21.49
C ASN A 4 -3.05 -20.72 -20.01
N SER A 5 -1.79 -20.40 -19.74
CA SER A 5 -1.25 -20.21 -18.41
C SER A 5 -2.13 -19.20 -17.70
N LEU A 6 -3.03 -19.73 -16.87
CA LEU A 6 -3.71 -18.99 -15.84
C LEU A 6 -2.59 -18.51 -14.92
N SER A 7 -2.03 -17.34 -15.25
CA SER A 7 -1.26 -16.57 -14.30
C SER A 7 -2.14 -16.53 -13.07
N SER A 8 -1.75 -17.26 -12.04
CA SER A 8 -2.34 -17.15 -10.73
C SER A 8 -2.08 -15.72 -10.33
N ARG A 9 -3.00 -14.82 -10.71
CA ARG A 9 -3.33 -13.59 -10.01
C ARG A 9 -3.38 -14.01 -8.56
N SER A 10 -2.22 -13.93 -7.91
CA SER A 10 -2.09 -14.18 -6.49
C SER A 10 -3.25 -13.43 -5.90
N SER A 11 -4.06 -14.12 -5.12
CA SER A 11 -5.16 -13.56 -4.35
C SER A 11 -4.60 -12.56 -3.33
N SER A 12 -3.96 -11.50 -3.81
CA SER A 12 -3.74 -10.25 -3.11
C SER A 12 -5.13 -9.72 -2.92
N SER A 13 -5.73 -10.06 -1.78
CA SER A 13 -7.00 -9.52 -1.35
C SER A 13 -6.92 -8.01 -1.56
N SER A 14 -7.66 -7.48 -2.52
CA SER A 14 -7.60 -6.06 -2.87
C SER A 14 -7.89 -5.24 -1.62
N TRP A 15 -7.07 -4.22 -1.36
CA TRP A 15 -7.27 -3.35 -0.21
C TRP A 15 -8.50 -2.48 -0.44
N THR A 16 -9.50 -2.60 0.43
CA THR A 16 -10.65 -1.70 0.37
C THR A 16 -10.27 -0.31 0.91
N PRO A 17 -10.97 0.77 0.50
CA PRO A 17 -10.71 2.11 1.03
C PRO A 17 -10.83 2.17 2.56
N LYS A 18 -11.76 1.41 3.15
CA LYS A 18 -11.92 1.29 4.60
C LYS A 18 -10.68 0.67 5.26
N GLN A 19 -10.18 -0.44 4.72
CA GLN A 19 -8.98 -1.10 5.23
C GLN A 19 -7.75 -0.20 5.08
N ASN A 20 -7.60 0.50 3.95
CA ASN A 20 -6.48 1.43 3.75
C ASN A 20 -6.51 2.57 4.78
N LYS A 21 -7.69 3.13 5.03
CA LYS A 21 -7.87 4.16 6.08
C LYS A 21 -7.54 3.63 7.49
N GLN A 22 -7.89 2.39 7.80
CA GLN A 22 -7.53 1.76 9.07
C GLN A 22 -6.02 1.50 9.16
N PHE A 23 -5.41 1.11 8.06
CA PHE A 23 -3.97 0.90 7.95
C PHE A 23 -3.19 2.18 8.21
N GLU A 24 -3.53 3.29 7.57
CA GLU A 24 -2.88 4.60 7.79
C GLU A 24 -3.00 5.05 9.25
N LYS A 25 -4.19 4.91 9.86
CA LYS A 25 -4.40 5.20 11.29
C LYS A 25 -3.54 4.32 12.18
N ALA A 26 -3.43 3.04 11.86
CA ALA A 26 -2.62 2.09 12.60
C ALA A 26 -1.11 2.39 12.46
N LEU A 27 -0.65 2.83 11.29
CA LEU A 27 0.74 3.27 11.11
C LEU A 27 1.08 4.52 11.94
N ALA A 28 0.13 5.42 12.13
CA ALA A 28 0.29 6.59 12.98
C ALA A 28 0.33 6.23 14.48
N LEU A 29 -0.37 5.17 14.88
CA LEU A 29 -0.39 4.68 16.27
C LEU A 29 0.83 3.79 16.60
N TYR A 30 1.25 2.95 15.65
CA TYR A 30 2.36 2.02 15.80
C TYR A 30 3.53 2.49 14.95
N ASP A 31 4.46 3.19 15.60
CA ASP A 31 5.68 3.69 14.98
C ASP A 31 6.66 2.56 14.58
N LYS A 32 7.83 2.94 14.06
CA LYS A 32 8.86 2.01 13.59
C LYS A 32 9.53 1.20 14.72
N ASP A 33 9.52 1.73 15.95
CA ASP A 33 10.20 1.14 17.11
C ASP A 33 9.26 0.22 17.89
N THR A 34 7.97 0.20 17.52
CA THR A 34 6.96 -0.67 18.09
C THR A 34 7.30 -2.16 17.84
N PRO A 35 7.47 -2.98 18.90
CA PRO A 35 7.64 -4.43 18.72
C PRO A 35 6.36 -5.04 18.16
N ASP A 36 6.52 -6.04 17.29
CA ASP A 36 5.43 -6.72 16.57
C ASP A 36 4.49 -5.76 15.83
N ARG A 37 5.06 -4.67 15.29
CA ARG A 37 4.34 -3.62 14.59
C ARG A 37 3.32 -4.17 13.58
N TRP A 38 3.76 -5.08 12.71
CA TRP A 38 2.93 -5.59 11.62
C TRP A 38 1.78 -6.45 12.13
N GLN A 39 1.99 -7.21 13.19
CA GLN A 39 0.94 -7.99 13.85
C GLN A 39 -0.11 -7.07 14.50
N LYS A 40 0.31 -5.97 15.12
CA LYS A 40 -0.60 -4.97 15.71
C LYS A 40 -1.40 -4.22 14.65
N VAL A 41 -0.74 -3.82 13.56
CA VAL A 41 -1.40 -3.16 12.42
C VAL A 41 -2.39 -4.12 11.75
N ALA A 42 -2.02 -5.38 11.50
CA ALA A 42 -2.93 -6.38 10.93
C ALA A 42 -4.19 -6.59 11.78
N ARG A 43 -4.03 -6.64 13.11
CA ARG A 43 -5.16 -6.70 14.05
C ARG A 43 -6.06 -5.47 13.98
N ALA A 44 -5.48 -4.27 13.82
CA ALA A 44 -6.24 -3.02 13.73
C ALA A 44 -6.99 -2.87 12.39
N VAL A 45 -6.39 -3.34 11.29
CA VAL A 45 -7.01 -3.34 9.95
C VAL A 45 -8.14 -4.36 9.85
N GLY A 46 -7.90 -5.57 10.37
CA GLY A 46 -8.85 -6.68 10.28
C GLY A 46 -8.91 -7.30 8.87
N GLY A 47 -8.88 -8.63 8.82
CA GLY A 47 -8.98 -9.39 7.56
C GLY A 47 -7.75 -9.27 6.65
N LYS A 48 -6.59 -8.88 7.20
CA LYS A 48 -5.28 -8.91 6.54
C LYS A 48 -4.26 -9.59 7.45
N SER A 49 -3.29 -10.30 6.87
CA SER A 49 -2.16 -10.86 7.60
C SER A 49 -1.05 -9.82 7.85
N ALA A 50 -0.14 -10.11 8.77
CA ALA A 50 1.01 -9.23 9.02
C ALA A 50 1.90 -9.10 7.77
N GLU A 51 2.02 -10.16 6.99
CA GLU A 51 2.79 -10.20 5.73
C GLU A 51 2.11 -9.37 4.63
N GLU A 52 0.77 -9.40 4.55
CA GLU A 52 0.01 -8.55 3.63
C GLU A 52 0.14 -7.07 3.98
N VAL A 53 0.09 -6.74 5.27
CA VAL A 53 0.30 -5.38 5.77
C VAL A 53 1.72 -4.90 5.47
N LYS A 54 2.74 -5.73 5.72
CA LYS A 54 4.14 -5.39 5.45
C LYS A 54 4.36 -5.12 3.96
N ARG A 55 3.85 -5.97 3.06
CA ARG A 55 3.93 -5.75 1.61
C ARG A 55 3.23 -4.45 1.19
N HIS A 56 2.06 -4.17 1.75
CA HIS A 56 1.32 -2.93 1.45
C HIS A 56 2.10 -1.68 1.90
N TYR A 57 2.80 -1.76 3.04
CA TYR A 57 3.69 -0.71 3.50
C TYR A 57 4.91 -0.50 2.59
N GLU A 58 5.53 -1.57 2.10
CA GLU A 58 6.66 -1.48 1.17
C GLU A 58 6.28 -0.77 -0.12
N ILE A 59 5.09 -1.07 -0.68
CA ILE A 59 4.53 -0.38 -1.85
C ILE A 59 4.30 1.10 -1.55
N LEU A 60 3.71 1.44 -0.39
CA LEU A 60 3.50 2.83 0.01
C LEU A 60 4.82 3.62 0.06
N ILE A 61 5.90 3.01 0.58
CA ILE A 61 7.22 3.65 0.62
C ILE A 61 7.79 3.84 -0.79
N GLU A 62 7.59 2.88 -1.68
CA GLU A 62 7.99 3.00 -3.08
C GLU A 62 7.23 4.14 -3.79
N ASP A 63 5.92 4.24 -3.59
CA ASP A 63 5.10 5.32 -4.16
C ASP A 63 5.54 6.71 -3.65
N VAL A 64 5.79 6.85 -2.35
CA VAL A 64 6.30 8.11 -1.77
C VAL A 64 7.65 8.48 -2.37
N LYS A 65 8.58 7.52 -2.50
CA LYS A 65 9.88 7.77 -3.14
C LYS A 65 9.73 8.19 -4.59
N HIS A 66 8.79 7.60 -5.34
CA HIS A 66 8.52 8.00 -6.71
C HIS A 66 8.00 9.44 -6.81
N ILE A 67 7.10 9.84 -5.91
CA ILE A 67 6.58 11.21 -5.83
C ILE A 67 7.71 12.19 -5.48
N GLU A 68 8.51 11.90 -4.46
CA GLU A 68 9.62 12.75 -4.01
C GLU A 68 10.74 12.87 -5.05
N SER A 69 10.96 11.82 -5.86
CA SER A 69 11.95 11.84 -6.94
C SER A 69 11.61 12.77 -8.12
N GLY A 70 10.47 13.49 -8.06
CA GLY A 70 10.07 14.45 -9.08
C GLY A 70 9.70 13.82 -10.42
N ARG A 71 9.41 12.51 -10.46
CA ARG A 71 9.01 11.78 -11.67
C ARG A 71 7.55 11.98 -12.06
N ILE A 72 6.80 12.82 -11.33
CA ILE A 72 5.47 13.25 -11.74
C ILE A 72 5.64 14.60 -12.43
N PRO A 73 5.51 14.69 -13.77
CA PRO A 73 5.46 15.98 -14.44
C PRO A 73 4.27 16.75 -13.86
N TYR A 74 4.54 17.95 -13.32
CA TYR A 74 3.48 18.87 -12.92
C TYR A 74 2.59 19.14 -14.14
N PRO A 75 1.25 19.18 -13.98
CA PRO A 75 0.37 19.60 -15.05
C PRO A 75 0.80 20.98 -15.54
N ASP A 76 1.05 21.13 -16.85
CA ASP A 76 1.36 22.41 -17.46
C ASP A 76 0.08 23.26 -17.44
N TYR A 77 -0.11 24.02 -16.36
CA TYR A 77 -1.13 25.06 -16.26
C TYR A 77 -0.67 26.29 -17.05
N ARG A 78 -0.43 26.12 -18.35
CA ARG A 78 -0.21 27.26 -19.24
C ARG A 78 -1.51 28.06 -19.28
N ASN A 79 -1.51 29.14 -18.51
CA ASN A 79 -2.55 30.16 -18.53
C ASN A 79 -2.69 30.64 -19.97
N SER A 80 -3.81 30.30 -20.61
CA SER A 80 -4.25 30.94 -21.83
C SER A 80 -4.69 32.36 -21.44
N ASP A 81 -3.81 33.34 -21.67
CA ASP A 81 -4.20 34.77 -21.78
C ASP A 81 -5.31 34.96 -22.84
#